data_AF-A0A7X6VJZ5-F1
#
_entry.id   AF-A0A7X6VJZ5-F1
#
_cell.length_a   1.000
_cell.length_b   1.000
_cell.length_c   1.000
_cell.angle_alpha   90.00
_cell.angle_beta   90.00
_cell.angle_gamma   90.00
#
_symmetry.space_group_name_H-M   'P 1'
#
loop_
_entity.id
_entity.type
_entity.pdbx_description
1 polymer ?
#
loop_
_entity_poly.entity_id
_entity_poly.type
_entity_poly.pdbx_seq_one_letter_code
_entity_poly.pdbx_strand_id
1 'polypeptide(L)'
;LYPHRYHLYTTVSPKNIFSLTNVLKSGFLAVRFKFKYGGHPRFVLYKNLRKPLAVQTRGHKEILLRNYDYHPKVLADGFVGYKIKHKSTGMAMLYGRPLVEEEKNGAP
;
A
#
# COMPACT_ATOMS: atom_id res chain seq x y z
N LEU A 1 -27.39 6.44 -1.18
CA LEU A 1 -25.96 6.07 -1.21
C LEU A 1 -25.40 6.14 0.21
N TYR A 2 -24.59 5.17 0.65
CA TYR A 2 -24.11 5.08 2.04
C TYR A 2 -23.15 6.23 2.42
N PRO A 3 -23.56 7.19 3.28
CA PRO A 3 -22.79 8.41 3.55
C PRO A 3 -21.47 8.16 4.31
N HIS A 4 -21.26 6.97 4.86
CA HIS A 4 -20.07 6.61 5.64
C HIS A 4 -19.17 5.54 5.00
N ARG A 5 -19.49 5.05 3.79
CA ARG A 5 -18.70 4.00 3.11
C ARG A 5 -17.74 4.59 2.08
N TYR A 6 -16.72 5.30 2.57
CA TYR A 6 -15.66 5.89 1.72
C TYR A 6 -14.30 5.23 1.89
N HIS A 7 -14.20 4.21 2.75
CA HIS A 7 -13.00 3.40 2.94
C HIS A 7 -13.08 2.15 2.08
N LEU A 8 -12.17 2.02 1.12
CA LEU A 8 -12.07 0.84 0.26
C LEU A 8 -10.84 0.02 0.65
N TYR A 9 -11.05 -1.29 0.79
CA TYR A 9 -9.99 -2.27 0.95
C TYR A 9 -10.06 -3.31 -0.15
N THR A 10 -8.90 -3.74 -0.61
CA THR A 10 -8.77 -4.89 -1.51
C THR A 10 -7.54 -5.70 -1.17
N THR A 11 -7.46 -6.94 -1.65
CA THR A 11 -6.28 -7.77 -1.49
C THR A 11 -5.76 -8.24 -2.83
N VAL A 12 -4.45 -8.12 -3.04
CA VAL A 12 -3.80 -8.55 -4.29
C VAL A 12 -2.59 -9.43 -3.99
N SER A 13 -2.41 -10.49 -4.78
CA SER A 13 -1.23 -11.35 -4.72
C SER A 13 0.03 -10.58 -5.12
N PRO A 14 1.18 -10.74 -4.44
CA PRO A 14 2.46 -10.18 -4.92
C PRO A 14 2.87 -10.76 -6.28
N LYS A 15 2.37 -11.95 -6.64
CA LYS A 15 2.61 -12.57 -7.96
C LYS A 15 1.77 -11.95 -9.08
N ASN A 16 0.66 -11.27 -8.76
CA ASN A 16 -0.19 -10.62 -9.76
C ASN A 16 0.24 -9.17 -9.94
N ILE A 17 1.34 -8.98 -10.65
CA ILE A 17 2.00 -7.68 -10.85
C ILE A 17 1.09 -6.70 -11.61
N PHE A 18 0.32 -7.16 -12.59
CA PHE A 18 -0.56 -6.32 -13.39
C PHE A 18 -1.69 -5.73 -12.54
N SER A 19 -2.43 -6.56 -11.81
CA SER A 19 -3.48 -6.07 -10.90
C SER A 19 -2.90 -5.20 -9.79
N LEU A 20 -1.74 -5.58 -9.22
CA LEU A 20 -1.10 -4.78 -8.17
C LEU A 20 -0.72 -3.38 -8.67
N THR A 21 -0.14 -3.30 -9.87
CA THR A 21 0.22 -2.03 -10.52
C THR A 21 -1.02 -1.18 -10.80
N ASN A 22 -2.09 -1.79 -11.32
CA ASN A 22 -3.33 -1.08 -11.62
C ASN A 22 -3.97 -0.51 -10.35
N VAL A 23 -4.11 -1.32 -9.30
CA VAL A 23 -4.71 -0.88 -8.03
C VAL A 23 -3.90 0.24 -7.38
N LEU A 24 -2.56 0.16 -7.38
CA LEU A 24 -1.70 1.23 -6.88
C LEU A 24 -1.85 2.52 -7.71
N LYS A 25 -1.85 2.42 -9.05
CA LYS A 25 -2.08 3.57 -9.94
C LYS A 25 -3.46 4.22 -9.74
N SER A 26 -4.46 3.44 -9.32
CA SER A 26 -5.78 3.97 -8.95
C SER A 26 -5.81 4.71 -7.60
N GLY A 27 -4.67 4.91 -6.94
CA GLY A 27 -4.54 5.68 -5.70
C GLY A 27 -4.76 4.86 -4.43
N PHE A 28 -4.65 3.53 -4.50
CA PHE A 28 -4.56 2.71 -3.30
C PHE A 28 -3.12 2.63 -2.79
N LEU A 29 -2.97 2.43 -1.49
CA LEU A 29 -1.69 2.18 -0.83
C LEU A 29 -1.68 0.79 -0.20
N ALA A 30 -0.58 0.05 -0.33
CA ALA A 30 -0.40 -1.19 0.38
C ALA A 30 -0.06 -0.90 1.85
N VAL A 31 -0.98 -1.28 2.75
CA VAL A 31 -0.90 -0.95 4.19
C VAL A 31 -0.63 -2.17 5.07
N ARG A 32 -0.89 -3.39 4.58
CA ARG A 32 -0.54 -4.65 5.28
C ARG A 32 -0.12 -5.73 4.30
N PHE A 33 0.58 -6.74 4.82
CA PHE A 33 0.91 -7.97 4.12
C PHE A 33 0.44 -9.14 4.99
N LYS A 34 -0.39 -10.03 4.44
CA LYS A 34 -0.99 -11.15 5.17
C LYS A 34 -1.02 -12.41 4.33
N PHE A 35 -0.97 -13.57 4.99
CA PHE A 35 -1.27 -14.85 4.36
C PHE A 35 -2.79 -15.08 4.39
N LYS A 36 -3.37 -15.44 3.25
CA LYS A 36 -4.80 -15.75 3.08
C LYS A 36 -4.96 -16.91 2.08
N TYR A 37 -6.16 -17.50 2.03
CA TYR A 37 -6.52 -18.52 1.03
C TYR A 37 -5.53 -19.70 1.01
N GLY A 38 -5.31 -20.35 2.15
CA GLY A 38 -4.39 -21.50 2.23
C GLY A 38 -2.90 -21.14 2.22
N GLY A 39 -2.52 -20.03 2.87
CA GLY A 39 -1.11 -19.66 3.04
C GLY A 39 -0.51 -18.89 1.86
N HIS A 40 -1.34 -18.28 1.00
CA HIS A 40 -0.85 -17.43 -0.07
C HIS A 40 -0.68 -15.97 0.39
N PRO A 41 0.47 -15.34 0.11
CA PRO A 41 0.71 -13.96 0.49
C PRO A 41 -0.22 -13.01 -0.28
N ARG A 42 -0.69 -11.97 0.42
CA ARG A 42 -1.54 -10.91 -0.12
C ARG A 42 -1.13 -9.57 0.47
N PHE A 43 -0.97 -8.58 -0.39
CA PHE A 43 -1.04 -7.19 0.05
C PHE A 43 -2.49 -6.84 0.36
N VAL A 44 -2.71 -6.16 1.48
CA VAL A 44 -3.95 -5.43 1.77
C VAL A 44 -3.72 -4.00 1.31
N LEU A 45 -4.52 -3.55 0.35
CA LEU A 45 -4.46 -2.19 -0.18
C LEU A 45 -5.67 -1.40 0.29
N TYR A 46 -5.44 -0.12 0.55
CA TYR A 46 -6.42 0.80 1.13
C TYR A 46 -6.51 2.08 0.31
N LYS A 47 -7.71 2.61 0.12
CA LYS A 47 -7.99 3.93 -0.44
C LYS A 47 -9.12 4.59 0.32
N ASN A 48 -8.96 5.86 0.63
CA ASN A 48 -10.05 6.72 1.09
C ASN A 48 -10.57 7.53 -0.11
N LEU A 49 -11.89 7.46 -0.37
CA LEU A 49 -12.53 8.15 -1.48
C LEU A 49 -12.76 9.65 -1.23
N ARG A 50 -12.74 10.09 0.03
CA ARG A 50 -12.92 11.51 0.41
C ARG A 50 -11.60 12.25 0.50
N LYS A 51 -10.58 11.59 1.04
CA LYS A 51 -9.25 12.17 1.27
C LYS A 51 -8.20 11.37 0.50
N PRO A 52 -7.63 11.90 -0.58
CA PRO A 52 -6.52 11.23 -1.25
C PRO A 52 -5.34 11.11 -0.29
N LEU A 53 -4.76 9.91 -0.21
CA LEU A 53 -3.59 9.67 0.63
C LEU A 53 -2.34 10.09 -0.14
N ALA A 54 -1.51 10.91 0.48
CA ALA A 54 -0.22 11.31 -0.08
C ALA A 54 0.94 10.59 0.63
N VAL A 55 2.04 10.38 -0.09
CA VAL A 55 3.20 9.64 0.39
C VAL A 55 4.46 10.46 0.16
N GLN A 56 5.26 10.65 1.20
CA GLN A 56 6.59 11.22 1.11
C GLN A 56 7.52 10.20 0.43
N THR A 57 8.03 10.57 -0.75
CA THR A 57 8.88 9.72 -1.58
C THR A 57 10.37 9.87 -1.28
N ARG A 58 10.78 10.98 -0.64
CA ARG A 58 12.18 11.15 -0.21
C ARG A 58 12.50 10.11 0.86
N GLY A 59 13.57 9.34 0.65
CA GLY A 59 13.95 8.25 1.55
C GLY A 59 13.06 7.02 1.42
N HIS A 60 12.43 6.80 0.25
CA HIS A 60 11.67 5.56 0.01
C HIS A 60 12.55 4.32 0.22
N LYS A 61 11.93 3.24 0.69
CA LYS A 61 12.55 1.90 0.73
C LYS A 61 12.12 1.12 -0.50
N GLU A 62 13.04 0.37 -1.10
CA GLU A 62 12.73 -0.53 -2.23
C GLU A 62 12.85 -1.99 -1.77
N ILE A 63 11.79 -2.78 -1.93
CA ILE A 63 11.79 -4.21 -1.56
C ILE A 63 11.28 -5.03 -2.73
N LEU A 64 12.05 -6.03 -3.16
CA LEU A 64 11.61 -6.97 -4.19
C LEU A 64 10.33 -7.68 -3.75
N LEU A 65 9.35 -7.82 -4.64
CA LEU A 65 8.06 -8.44 -4.35
C LEU A 65 8.18 -9.89 -3.86
N ARG A 66 9.26 -10.58 -4.19
CA ARG A 66 9.54 -11.96 -3.75
C ARG A 66 10.12 -12.04 -2.34
N ASN A 67 10.56 -10.93 -1.75
CA ASN A 67 11.18 -10.87 -0.43
C ASN A 67 10.11 -10.74 0.66
N TYR A 68 9.26 -11.76 0.79
CA TYR A 68 8.04 -11.72 1.60
C TYR A 68 8.27 -11.31 3.07
N ASP A 69 9.38 -11.69 3.67
CA ASP A 69 9.67 -11.41 5.09
C ASP A 69 9.94 -9.93 5.38
N TYR A 70 10.30 -9.15 4.36
CA TYR A 70 10.62 -7.73 4.54
C TYR A 70 9.39 -6.82 4.40
N HIS A 71 8.34 -7.27 3.70
CA HIS A 71 7.12 -6.48 3.53
C HIS A 71 6.39 -6.20 4.85
N PRO A 72 6.17 -7.19 5.75
CA PRO A 72 5.61 -6.90 7.07
C PRO A 72 6.46 -5.95 7.90
N LYS A 73 7.79 -6.10 7.86
CA LYS A 73 8.73 -5.28 8.63
C LYS A 73 8.65 -3.81 8.25
N VAL A 74 8.74 -3.50 6.95
CA VAL A 74 8.67 -2.11 6.49
C VAL A 74 7.31 -1.46 6.75
N LEU A 75 6.23 -2.25 6.68
CA LEU A 75 4.88 -1.78 6.99
C LEU A 75 4.71 -1.52 8.49
N ALA A 76 5.35 -2.33 9.35
CA ALA A 76 5.39 -2.11 10.80
C ALA A 76 6.19 -0.85 11.17
N ASP A 77 7.21 -0.49 10.39
CA ASP A 77 7.97 0.77 10.52
C ASP A 77 7.16 2.03 10.09
N GLY A 78 5.87 1.89 9.76
CA GLY A 78 4.99 2.98 9.37
C GLY A 78 5.09 3.40 7.90
N PHE A 79 5.78 2.63 7.05
CA PHE A 79 5.78 2.89 5.62
C PHE A 79 4.55 2.26 4.95
N VAL A 80 4.21 2.76 3.78
CA VAL A 80 3.14 2.26 2.90
C VAL A 80 3.67 2.05 1.50
N GLY A 81 3.26 0.95 0.86
CA GLY A 81 3.66 0.65 -0.53
C GLY A 81 2.83 1.47 -1.51
N TYR A 82 3.47 2.18 -2.44
CA TYR A 82 2.78 3.13 -3.31
C TYR A 82 3.03 2.92 -4.81
N LYS A 83 4.08 2.18 -5.21
CA LYS A 83 4.42 1.99 -6.62
C LYS A 83 5.23 0.72 -6.85
N ILE A 84 5.05 0.09 -8.01
CA ILE A 84 5.94 -0.96 -8.51
C ILE A 84 6.98 -0.37 -9.46
N LYS A 85 8.23 -0.83 -9.33
CA LYS A 85 9.36 -0.48 -10.18
C LYS A 85 10.00 -1.75 -10.73
N HIS A 86 10.28 -1.74 -12.04
CA HIS A 86 11.04 -2.79 -12.69
C HIS A 86 12.53 -2.61 -12.40
N LYS A 87 13.21 -3.69 -12.02
CA LYS A 87 14.66 -3.75 -11.81
C LYS A 87 15.21 -4.96 -12.56
N SER A 88 16.52 -4.97 -12.80
CA SER A 88 17.21 -6.12 -13.41
C SER A 88 16.98 -7.44 -12.65
N THR A 89 16.76 -7.37 -11.33
CA THR A 89 16.56 -8.52 -10.46
C THR A 89 15.08 -8.88 -10.22
N GLY A 90 14.15 -8.17 -10.87
CA GLY A 90 12.70 -8.40 -10.78
C GLY A 90 11.90 -7.16 -10.41
N MET A 91 10.67 -7.37 -9.94
CA MET A 91 9.76 -6.29 -9.54
C MET A 91 9.96 -5.91 -8.08
N ALA A 92 10.08 -4.60 -7.81
CA ALA A 92 10.16 -4.05 -6.46
C ALA A 92 8.95 -3.17 -6.14
N MET A 93 8.45 -3.28 -4.91
CA MET A 93 7.55 -2.30 -4.32
C MET A 93 8.37 -1.17 -3.72
N LEU A 94 8.00 0.07 -4.03
CA LEU A 94 8.48 1.28 -3.38
C LEU A 94 7.59 1.60 -2.17
N TYR A 95 8.23 1.86 -1.05
CA TYR A 95 7.62 2.18 0.23
C TYR A 95 7.99 3.59 0.65
N GLY A 96 7.01 4.43 0.93
CA GLY A 96 7.23 5.78 1.46
C GLY A 96 6.46 5.97 2.76
N ARG A 97 6.68 7.09 3.45
CA ARG A 97 5.90 7.42 4.65
C ARG A 97 4.62 8.13 4.24
N PRO A 98 3.44 7.75 4.76
CA PRO A 98 2.24 8.51 4.51
C PRO A 98 2.41 9.92 5.09
N LEU A 99 1.98 10.94 4.34
CA LEU A 99 1.85 12.28 4.90
C LEU A 99 0.66 12.26 5.86
N VAL A 100 0.92 12.46 7.15
CA VAL A 100 -0.14 12.67 8.13
C VAL A 100 -0.65 14.08 7.90
N GLU A 101 -1.83 14.23 7.31
CA GLU A 101 -2.57 15.47 7.52
C GLU A 101 -3.15 15.37 8.94
N GLU A 102 -2.66 16.23 9.83
CA GLU A 102 -3.33 16.47 11.10
C GLU A 102 -4.80 16.73 10.81
N GLU A 103 -5.67 15.91 11.39
CA GLU A 103 -7.03 16.36 11.62
C GLU A 103 -6.91 17.62 12.48
N LYS A 104 -7.03 18.79 11.85
CA LYS A 104 -7.49 19.98 12.55
C LYS A 104 -8.84 19.57 13.12
N ASN A 105 -8.84 19.10 14.35
CA ASN A 105 -10.03 18.90 15.14
C ASN A 105 -10.79 20.21 15.07
N GLY A 106 -11.90 20.20 14.32
CA GLY A 106 -12.83 21.31 14.32
C GLY A 106 -13.33 21.46 15.74
N ALA A 107 -12.89 22.54 16.39
CA ALA A 107 -13.54 23.04 17.57
C ALA A 107 -15.00 23.37 17.22
N PRO A 108 -15.99 22.84 17.95
CA PRO A 108 -17.17 23.61 18.29
C PRO A 108 -16.84 24.63 19.40
#